data_AF-A0A1B9IFZ6-F1
#
_entry.id   AF-A0A1B9IFZ6-F1
#
_cell.length_a   1.000
_cell.length_b   1.000
_cell.length_c   1.000
_cell.angle_alpha   90.00
_cell.angle_beta   90.00
_cell.angle_gamma   90.00
#
_symmetry.space_group_name_H-M   'P 1'
#
loop_
_entity.id
_entity.type
_entity.pdbx_description
1 polymer ?
#
loop_
_entity_poly.entity_id
_entity_poly.type
_entity_poly.pdbx_seq_one_letter_code
_entity_poly.pdbx_strand_id
1 'polypeptide(L)'
;MVLVGIRTILPGLGPSAGPSRIAARYVPRKRIRTPVYAYASRRSIATTVSQREVDSLIPSLEDLGLQGGDDVTVAVSGGVDSATTLRMLCELPVNLHVIFMRNWDPLLSESPSSRADDSSYSLSYQSNNSKSGCQWERDWNDVISLTRSIGISQDKVRLVDLSKEYWSRVFEPSINVWEGGGTPNPDVDCNREIKFGALMEHLPKRPRHFLATGHYGHVDHASGQSRLMRAKDRTKDQTYYLSQMSESQLNRTILPLGKLTKSTVRQLANYWNLPNANKEESMGVCFIGERGKFGDFISQYTSPPTTQGHIVSLSGEVLGEHKGLWYYTIGQRAKIANQLKPLFVAKKGVGKDNNDILVVPGKDHPMLKCTSLTTDKFHWIHGSCPTELIVNDIERKINVQDRYRISPVFSKVRELNDGTSGVIIDLLEPLSGVSPGQVAAIWCGDWCLGSGVIRDTTCLGQESVTEG
;
A
#
# COMPACT_ATOMS: atom_id res chain seq x y z
N MET A 1 7.07 -74.97 -5.89
CA MET A 1 6.91 -75.91 -7.01
C MET A 1 8.05 -75.64 -7.98
N VAL A 2 8.99 -76.59 -8.18
CA VAL A 2 10.07 -76.62 -9.22
C VAL A 2 11.07 -75.42 -9.17
N LEU A 3 12.29 -75.50 -8.61
CA LEU A 3 13.54 -76.18 -9.08
C LEU A 3 13.93 -75.74 -10.52
N VAL A 4 15.17 -75.43 -10.92
CA VAL A 4 16.53 -76.02 -10.76
C VAL A 4 17.54 -74.85 -10.96
N GLY A 5 18.71 -74.72 -10.29
CA GLY A 5 20.02 -75.37 -10.58
C GLY A 5 20.65 -74.91 -11.92
N ILE A 6 21.96 -74.80 -12.19
CA ILE A 6 23.26 -75.29 -11.63
C ILE A 6 24.35 -74.40 -12.32
N ARG A 7 25.31 -73.73 -11.64
CA ARG A 7 26.64 -74.15 -11.11
C ARG A 7 27.80 -74.36 -12.14
N THR A 8 28.98 -73.76 -11.81
CA THR A 8 30.38 -74.14 -12.21
C THR A 8 30.82 -73.85 -13.68
N ILE A 9 32.10 -73.70 -14.11
CA ILE A 9 33.49 -73.91 -13.58
C ILE A 9 34.44 -72.69 -13.88
N LEU A 10 35.64 -72.67 -13.25
CA LEU A 10 36.91 -71.91 -13.41
C LEU A 10 37.73 -72.27 -14.70
N PRO A 11 39.07 -71.98 -14.88
CA PRO A 11 40.02 -70.96 -14.34
C PRO A 11 40.86 -70.22 -15.43
N GLY A 12 41.82 -69.34 -15.07
CA GLY A 12 42.79 -68.79 -16.05
C GLY A 12 43.94 -67.87 -15.56
N LEU A 13 44.99 -68.46 -14.97
CA LEU A 13 46.43 -68.08 -15.03
C LEU A 13 46.92 -66.60 -15.08
N GLY A 14 47.72 -66.24 -14.06
CA GLY A 14 49.14 -65.91 -14.31
C GLY A 14 49.62 -64.45 -14.10
N PRO A 15 50.90 -64.20 -13.70
CA PRO A 15 51.33 -62.89 -13.16
C PRO A 15 52.45 -62.17 -13.95
N SER A 16 52.66 -60.87 -13.70
CA SER A 16 53.99 -60.24 -13.58
C SER A 16 53.93 -58.76 -13.17
N ALA A 17 54.92 -58.30 -12.39
CA ALA A 17 55.18 -56.88 -12.14
C ALA A 17 55.84 -56.24 -13.38
N GLY A 18 55.54 -55.00 -13.80
CA GLY A 18 55.99 -53.74 -13.17
C GLY A 18 57.37 -53.31 -13.73
N PRO A 19 57.89 -52.08 -13.49
CA PRO A 19 57.26 -50.78 -13.31
C PRO A 19 57.67 -49.77 -14.41
N SER A 20 56.99 -48.62 -14.55
CA SER A 20 57.64 -47.40 -15.09
C SER A 20 56.89 -46.12 -14.71
N ARG A 21 57.62 -45.18 -14.10
CA ARG A 21 57.17 -43.81 -13.85
C ARG A 21 57.38 -42.98 -15.11
N ILE A 22 56.33 -42.32 -15.62
CA ILE A 22 56.48 -41.15 -16.49
C ILE A 22 55.78 -39.98 -15.82
N ALA A 23 56.52 -38.89 -15.62
CA ALA A 23 56.04 -37.71 -14.91
C ALA A 23 55.05 -36.90 -15.78
N ALA A 24 53.78 -36.88 -15.39
CA ALA A 24 52.83 -35.92 -15.95
C ALA A 24 53.15 -34.51 -15.43
N ARG A 25 53.55 -33.61 -16.33
CA ARG A 25 53.88 -32.22 -15.99
C ARG A 25 52.65 -31.48 -15.44
N TYR A 26 52.81 -30.83 -14.31
CA TYR A 26 51.83 -29.89 -13.75
C TYR A 26 51.67 -28.69 -14.70
N VAL A 27 50.48 -28.54 -15.28
CA VAL A 27 50.09 -27.36 -16.07
C VAL A 27 49.13 -26.51 -15.23
N PRO A 28 49.47 -25.27 -14.85
CA PRO A 28 48.57 -24.43 -14.08
C PRO A 28 47.31 -24.10 -14.89
N ARG A 29 46.12 -24.40 -14.34
CA ARG A 29 44.86 -23.90 -14.91
C ARG A 29 44.84 -22.37 -14.81
N LYS A 30 45.02 -21.68 -15.94
CA LYS A 30 44.82 -20.23 -16.04
C LYS A 30 43.40 -19.89 -15.54
N ARG A 31 43.29 -18.93 -14.61
CA ARG A 31 42.01 -18.29 -14.28
C ARG A 31 41.44 -17.70 -15.57
N ILE A 32 40.30 -18.22 -16.03
CA ILE A 32 39.52 -17.60 -17.10
C ILE A 32 38.94 -16.31 -16.53
N ARG A 33 39.48 -15.16 -16.96
CA ARG A 33 38.85 -13.87 -16.73
C ARG A 33 37.66 -13.75 -17.68
N THR A 34 36.46 -13.69 -17.15
CA THR A 34 35.26 -13.24 -17.88
C THR A 34 35.50 -11.82 -18.41
N PRO A 35 35.07 -11.49 -19.64
CA PRO A 35 35.32 -10.17 -20.21
C PRO A 35 34.45 -9.11 -19.52
N VAL A 36 35.09 -8.00 -19.14
CA VAL A 36 34.38 -6.78 -18.72
C VAL A 36 33.75 -6.15 -19.96
N TYR A 37 32.43 -6.17 -20.06
CA TYR A 37 31.72 -5.42 -21.09
C TYR A 37 31.80 -3.92 -20.79
N ALA A 38 32.74 -3.24 -21.44
CA ALA A 38 32.84 -1.79 -21.42
C ALA A 38 31.68 -1.18 -22.21
N TYR A 39 30.61 -0.76 -21.53
CA TYR A 39 29.57 0.07 -22.13
C TYR A 39 30.13 1.45 -22.47
N ALA A 40 30.18 1.78 -23.76
CA ALA A 40 30.58 3.10 -24.23
C ALA A 40 29.56 4.16 -23.77
N SER A 41 30.01 5.11 -22.95
CA SER A 41 29.12 6.11 -22.35
C SER A 41 28.61 7.12 -23.38
N ARG A 42 27.29 7.15 -23.61
CA ARG A 42 26.63 8.41 -23.98
C ARG A 42 26.47 9.23 -22.70
N ARG A 43 27.20 10.34 -22.59
CA ARG A 43 27.10 11.27 -21.46
C ARG A 43 25.73 11.97 -21.46
N SER A 44 24.76 11.39 -20.78
CA SER A 44 23.70 12.17 -20.13
C SER A 44 24.29 12.88 -18.90
N ILE A 45 23.59 13.90 -18.40
CA ILE A 45 24.06 14.75 -17.29
C ILE A 45 24.21 13.89 -16.03
N ALA A 46 25.46 13.57 -15.67
CA ALA A 46 25.76 12.69 -14.56
C ALA A 46 25.50 13.40 -13.23
N THR A 47 24.47 12.96 -12.51
CA THR A 47 24.42 13.12 -11.05
C THR A 47 25.57 12.29 -10.48
N THR A 48 26.62 12.97 -10.03
CA THR A 48 27.94 12.39 -9.73
C THR A 48 27.98 11.65 -8.39
N VAL A 49 27.00 10.77 -8.13
CA VAL A 49 26.98 9.91 -6.95
C VAL A 49 28.08 8.86 -7.13
N SER A 50 29.01 8.80 -6.17
CA SER A 50 30.09 7.81 -6.17
C SER A 50 29.58 6.45 -5.68
N GLN A 51 30.25 5.36 -6.09
CA GLN A 51 29.91 4.01 -5.61
C GLN A 51 29.89 3.94 -4.07
N ARG A 52 30.82 4.61 -3.37
CA ARG A 52 30.85 4.66 -1.90
C ARG A 52 29.61 5.30 -1.28
N GLU A 53 29.08 6.35 -1.90
CA GLU A 53 27.84 6.98 -1.45
C GLU A 53 26.66 6.03 -1.69
N VAL A 54 26.60 5.35 -2.83
CA VAL A 54 25.59 4.31 -3.10
C VAL A 54 25.67 3.17 -2.09
N ASP A 55 26.87 2.66 -1.81
CA ASP A 55 27.11 1.62 -0.81
C ASP A 55 26.61 2.03 0.58
N SER A 56 26.78 3.31 0.96
CA SER A 56 26.29 3.86 2.24
C SER A 56 24.77 4.07 2.32
N LEU A 57 24.06 4.00 1.19
CA LEU A 57 22.62 4.16 1.08
C LEU A 57 21.88 2.81 0.99
N ILE A 58 22.60 1.71 0.76
CA ILE A 58 22.05 0.36 0.79
C ILE A 58 21.94 -0.06 2.27
N PRO A 59 20.76 -0.43 2.77
CA PRO A 59 20.59 -0.91 4.14
C PRO A 59 21.33 -2.24 4.33
N SER A 60 21.91 -2.45 5.50
CA SER A 60 22.50 -3.73 5.86
C SER A 60 21.45 -4.83 6.02
N LEU A 61 21.88 -6.09 6.11
CA LEU A 61 21.00 -7.19 6.47
C LEU A 61 20.35 -6.97 7.84
N GLU A 62 21.12 -6.48 8.81
CA GLU A 62 20.66 -6.18 10.18
C GLU A 62 19.60 -5.06 10.19
N ASP A 63 19.79 -3.99 9.39
CA ASP A 63 18.80 -2.92 9.20
C ASP A 63 17.44 -3.43 8.66
N LEU A 64 17.41 -4.61 8.04
CA LEU A 64 16.22 -5.23 7.47
C LEU A 64 15.73 -6.45 8.27
N GLY A 65 16.39 -6.82 9.37
CA GLY A 65 16.10 -8.05 10.13
C GLY A 65 16.45 -9.35 9.38
N LEU A 66 17.26 -9.25 8.31
CA LEU A 66 17.64 -10.35 7.42
C LEU A 66 18.96 -11.02 7.83
N GLN A 67 19.21 -12.19 7.25
CA GLN A 67 20.45 -12.96 7.34
C GLN A 67 20.89 -13.40 5.94
N GLY A 68 22.17 -13.76 5.79
CA GLY A 68 22.70 -14.26 4.52
C GLY A 68 22.04 -15.58 4.14
N GLY A 69 21.51 -15.67 2.92
CA GLY A 69 20.76 -16.82 2.43
C GLY A 69 19.25 -16.79 2.70
N ASP A 70 18.74 -15.79 3.42
CA ASP A 70 17.29 -15.58 3.55
C ASP A 70 16.61 -15.41 2.20
N ASP A 71 15.32 -15.75 2.13
CA ASP A 71 14.53 -15.64 0.92
C ASP A 71 13.62 -14.42 0.96
N VAL A 72 13.71 -13.61 -0.10
CA VAL A 72 13.02 -12.33 -0.18
C VAL A 72 12.25 -12.27 -1.49
N THR A 73 10.93 -12.27 -1.39
CA THR A 73 10.06 -11.97 -2.53
C THR A 73 9.81 -10.47 -2.57
N VAL A 74 10.16 -9.82 -3.68
CA VAL A 74 9.89 -8.40 -3.90
C VAL A 74 8.58 -8.24 -4.68
N ALA A 75 7.62 -7.51 -4.11
CA ALA A 75 6.43 -7.07 -4.82
C ALA A 75 6.77 -5.83 -5.65
N VAL A 76 6.70 -5.95 -6.97
CA VAL A 76 7.09 -4.92 -7.93
C VAL A 76 5.86 -4.47 -8.72
N SER A 77 5.58 -3.16 -8.72
CA SER A 77 4.41 -2.56 -9.38
C SER A 77 4.72 -1.94 -10.74
N GLY A 78 5.96 -2.03 -11.21
CA GLY A 78 6.46 -1.25 -12.35
C GLY A 78 6.80 0.21 -11.99
N GLY A 79 6.51 0.68 -10.76
CA GLY A 79 6.90 2.00 -10.26
C GLY A 79 8.36 2.08 -9.77
N VAL A 80 8.95 3.28 -9.84
CA VAL A 80 10.37 3.55 -9.52
C VAL A 80 10.79 3.07 -8.12
N ASP A 81 9.91 3.20 -7.13
CA ASP A 81 10.20 2.84 -5.73
C ASP A 81 10.42 1.33 -5.58
N SER A 82 9.50 0.53 -6.14
CA SER A 82 9.59 -0.93 -6.12
C SER A 82 10.75 -1.47 -6.96
N ALA A 83 11.14 -0.75 -8.01
CA ALA A 83 12.29 -1.10 -8.84
C ALA A 83 13.63 -0.77 -8.16
N THR A 84 13.72 0.37 -7.49
CA THR A 84 14.88 0.74 -6.67
C THR A 84 15.03 -0.24 -5.50
N THR A 85 13.91 -0.63 -4.88
CA THR A 85 13.85 -1.68 -3.85
C THR A 85 14.41 -3.01 -4.36
N LEU A 86 13.94 -3.49 -5.52
CA LEU A 86 14.44 -4.72 -6.13
C LEU A 86 15.94 -4.64 -6.40
N ARG A 87 16.40 -3.56 -7.05
CA ARG A 87 17.81 -3.38 -7.43
C ARG A 87 18.74 -3.30 -6.21
N MET A 88 18.31 -2.63 -5.15
CA MET A 88 19.02 -2.51 -3.88
C MET A 88 19.23 -3.87 -3.22
N LEU A 89 18.18 -4.69 -3.17
CA LEU A 89 18.26 -6.02 -2.58
C LEU A 89 19.14 -6.99 -3.38
N CYS A 90 19.43 -6.72 -4.66
CA CYS A 90 20.40 -7.51 -5.46
C CYS A 90 21.85 -7.35 -5.00
N GLU A 91 22.18 -6.32 -4.22
CA GLU A 91 23.52 -6.15 -3.61
C GLU A 91 23.68 -6.93 -2.30
N LEU A 92 22.58 -7.47 -1.75
CA LEU A 92 22.58 -8.25 -0.52
C LEU A 92 22.68 -9.76 -0.82
N PRO A 93 23.33 -10.56 0.04
CA PRO A 93 23.49 -12.00 -0.17
C PRO A 93 22.21 -12.77 0.20
N VAL A 94 21.11 -12.52 -0.50
CA VAL A 94 19.77 -13.07 -0.27
C VAL A 94 19.19 -13.73 -1.53
N ASN A 95 18.28 -14.67 -1.33
CA ASN A 95 17.60 -15.39 -2.40
C ASN A 95 16.38 -14.60 -2.90
N LEU A 96 16.57 -13.85 -3.99
CA LEU A 96 15.50 -13.02 -4.55
C LEU A 96 14.52 -13.79 -5.43
N HIS A 97 13.25 -13.42 -5.27
CA HIS A 97 12.11 -13.71 -6.15
C HIS A 97 11.34 -12.41 -6.43
N VAL A 98 10.58 -12.36 -7.53
CA VAL A 98 9.80 -11.18 -7.94
C VAL A 98 8.35 -11.57 -8.17
N ILE A 99 7.42 -10.79 -7.61
CA ILE A 99 5.99 -10.87 -7.92
C ILE A 99 5.50 -9.53 -8.47
N PHE A 100 4.74 -9.59 -9.56
CA PHE A 100 3.77 -8.57 -9.92
C PHE A 100 2.37 -9.07 -9.53
N MET A 101 1.55 -8.20 -8.95
CA MET A 101 0.17 -8.51 -8.59
C MET A 101 -0.80 -7.74 -9.48
N ARG A 102 -1.78 -8.45 -10.05
CA ARG A 102 -2.91 -7.87 -10.77
C ARG A 102 -4.12 -7.87 -9.86
N ASN A 103 -4.54 -6.69 -9.41
CA ASN A 103 -5.66 -6.56 -8.45
C ASN A 103 -6.90 -5.91 -9.07
N TRP A 104 -6.80 -5.39 -10.29
CA TRP A 104 -7.91 -4.86 -11.07
C TRP A 104 -7.70 -5.20 -12.54
N ASP A 105 -8.75 -5.69 -13.18
CA ASP A 105 -8.79 -5.93 -14.63
C ASP A 105 -10.09 -5.30 -15.16
N PRO A 106 -10.03 -4.15 -15.87
CA PRO A 106 -11.24 -3.47 -16.33
C PRO A 106 -12.22 -4.37 -17.10
N LEU A 107 -11.73 -5.37 -17.84
CA LEU A 107 -12.61 -6.29 -18.58
C LEU A 107 -13.41 -7.22 -17.65
N LEU A 108 -12.87 -7.55 -16.47
CA LEU A 108 -13.50 -8.42 -15.47
C LEU A 108 -14.25 -7.61 -14.39
N SER A 109 -13.76 -6.42 -14.06
CA SER A 109 -14.23 -5.56 -12.94
C SER A 109 -15.10 -4.37 -13.38
N GLU A 110 -15.07 -3.97 -14.65
CA GLU A 110 -15.91 -2.92 -15.27
C GLU A 110 -16.82 -3.55 -16.36
N SER A 111 -17.12 -4.84 -16.24
CA SER A 111 -17.85 -5.65 -17.23
C SER A 111 -19.29 -5.13 -17.47
N PRO A 112 -19.76 -5.04 -18.73
CA PRO A 112 -21.08 -4.48 -19.06
C PRO A 112 -22.22 -5.49 -18.81
N SER A 113 -22.64 -5.65 -17.55
CA SER A 113 -23.74 -6.57 -17.20
C SER A 113 -25.12 -5.98 -17.49
N SER A 114 -25.62 -6.29 -18.69
CA SER A 114 -26.98 -6.82 -18.90
C SER A 114 -28.17 -6.13 -18.22
N ARG A 115 -28.53 -4.92 -18.68
CA ARG A 115 -29.92 -4.58 -19.05
C ARG A 115 -29.92 -3.68 -20.29
N ALA A 116 -29.98 -4.29 -21.47
CA ALA A 116 -30.39 -3.60 -22.67
C ALA A 116 -31.92 -3.51 -22.65
N ASP A 117 -32.43 -2.47 -21.99
CA ASP A 117 -33.81 -2.03 -22.15
C ASP A 117 -33.78 -0.60 -22.72
N ASP A 118 -34.60 -0.35 -23.73
CA ASP A 118 -34.37 0.71 -24.70
C ASP A 118 -34.94 2.07 -24.24
N SER A 119 -34.25 2.73 -23.29
CA SER A 119 -34.18 4.20 -23.20
C SER A 119 -33.31 4.70 -22.04
N SER A 120 -32.70 5.87 -22.24
CA SER A 120 -32.06 6.72 -21.21
C SER A 120 -30.71 6.26 -20.61
N TYR A 121 -29.63 6.91 -21.05
CA TYR A 121 -28.38 7.14 -20.31
C TYR A 121 -27.52 5.93 -19.87
N SER A 122 -27.37 4.93 -20.75
CA SER A 122 -26.21 4.04 -20.67
C SER A 122 -24.92 4.79 -21.08
N LEU A 123 -24.19 5.34 -20.10
CA LEU A 123 -22.79 5.74 -20.26
C LEU A 123 -21.90 4.49 -20.30
N SER A 124 -22.13 3.63 -21.29
CA SER A 124 -21.14 2.62 -21.66
C SER A 124 -19.79 3.31 -21.89
N TYR A 125 -18.73 2.79 -21.26
CA TYR A 125 -17.38 3.24 -21.56
C TYR A 125 -17.01 2.73 -22.95
N GLN A 126 -17.46 3.45 -23.98
CA GLN A 126 -16.90 3.35 -25.32
C GLN A 126 -15.42 3.76 -25.22
N SER A 127 -14.58 2.77 -24.97
CA SER A 127 -13.16 2.87 -25.25
C SER A 127 -13.01 3.01 -26.77
N ASN A 128 -13.11 4.24 -27.25
CA ASN A 128 -12.68 4.66 -28.58
C ASN A 128 -11.14 4.58 -28.73
N ASN A 129 -10.46 3.88 -27.80
CA ASN A 129 -9.06 3.51 -27.79
C ASN A 129 -8.87 2.03 -27.39
N SER A 130 -9.50 1.11 -28.14
CA SER A 130 -9.08 -0.31 -28.21
C SER A 130 -7.64 -0.51 -28.73
N LYS A 131 -6.89 0.58 -28.98
CA LYS A 131 -5.46 0.62 -29.30
C LYS A 131 -4.54 0.94 -28.11
N SER A 132 -5.06 1.35 -26.95
CA SER A 132 -4.26 1.45 -25.72
C SER A 132 -4.51 0.23 -24.83
N GLY A 133 -3.51 -0.65 -24.73
CA GLY A 133 -3.58 -1.86 -23.88
C GLY A 133 -3.82 -1.57 -22.40
N CYS A 134 -4.20 -2.60 -21.64
CA CYS A 134 -4.63 -2.45 -20.26
C CYS A 134 -3.50 -1.88 -19.39
N GLN A 135 -3.83 -1.04 -18.40
CA GLN A 135 -2.81 -0.42 -17.55
C GLN A 135 -1.91 -1.47 -16.87
N TRP A 136 -2.51 -2.53 -16.33
CA TRP A 136 -1.78 -3.62 -15.67
C TRP A 136 -0.85 -4.38 -16.64
N GLU A 137 -1.17 -4.48 -17.93
CA GLU A 137 -0.30 -5.10 -18.94
C GLU A 137 0.93 -4.23 -19.19
N ARG A 138 0.78 -2.90 -19.23
CA ARG A 138 1.91 -1.97 -19.35
C ARG A 138 2.82 -2.05 -18.14
N ASP A 139 2.24 -2.04 -16.93
CA ASP A 139 3.01 -2.16 -15.69
C ASP A 139 3.70 -3.53 -15.55
N TRP A 140 3.07 -4.63 -16.00
CA TRP A 140 3.70 -5.95 -16.07
C TRP A 140 4.88 -5.98 -17.05
N ASN A 141 4.72 -5.41 -18.24
CA ASN A 141 5.81 -5.30 -19.22
C ASN A 141 6.99 -4.47 -18.68
N ASP A 142 6.72 -3.41 -17.90
CA ASP A 142 7.77 -2.66 -17.19
C ASP A 142 8.52 -3.54 -16.17
N VAL A 143 7.83 -4.43 -15.43
CA VAL A 143 8.49 -5.40 -14.52
C VAL A 143 9.34 -6.42 -15.30
N ILE A 144 8.88 -6.91 -16.44
CA ILE A 144 9.68 -7.80 -17.30
C ILE A 144 10.91 -7.09 -17.86
N SER A 145 10.76 -5.83 -18.29
CA SER A 145 11.87 -4.99 -18.77
C SER A 145 12.92 -4.74 -17.67
N LEU A 146 12.46 -4.36 -16.48
CA LEU A 146 13.28 -4.14 -15.29
C LEU A 146 14.04 -5.40 -14.85
N THR A 147 13.34 -6.53 -14.69
CA THR A 147 13.96 -7.79 -14.23
C THR A 147 15.02 -8.26 -15.22
N ARG A 148 14.77 -8.12 -16.53
CA ARG A 148 15.75 -8.36 -17.58
C ARG A 148 16.94 -7.40 -17.52
N SER A 149 16.75 -6.11 -17.25
CA SER A 149 17.86 -5.14 -17.16
C SER A 149 18.76 -5.36 -15.95
N ILE A 150 18.22 -5.93 -14.86
CA ILE A 150 18.97 -6.27 -13.64
C ILE A 150 19.62 -7.67 -13.73
N GLY A 151 19.22 -8.52 -14.68
CA GLY A 151 19.74 -9.87 -14.85
C GLY A 151 19.03 -10.93 -14.01
N ILE A 152 17.78 -10.67 -13.58
CA ILE A 152 16.96 -11.63 -12.84
C ILE A 152 16.35 -12.62 -13.83
N SER A 153 16.60 -13.91 -13.58
CA SER A 153 16.09 -15.01 -14.40
C SER A 153 14.56 -15.11 -14.33
N GLN A 154 13.93 -15.45 -15.45
CA GLN A 154 12.47 -15.35 -15.60
C GLN A 154 11.69 -16.38 -14.78
N ASP A 155 12.29 -17.52 -14.42
CA ASP A 155 11.73 -18.51 -13.49
C ASP A 155 11.51 -17.92 -12.07
N LYS A 156 12.21 -16.84 -11.73
CA LYS A 156 12.06 -16.12 -10.46
C LYS A 156 11.01 -15.01 -10.50
N VAL A 157 10.38 -14.75 -11.65
CA VAL A 157 9.42 -13.66 -11.87
C VAL A 157 8.05 -14.25 -12.15
N ARG A 158 7.03 -13.88 -11.37
CA ARG A 158 5.66 -14.38 -11.57
C ARG A 158 4.60 -13.29 -11.46
N LEU A 159 3.54 -13.43 -12.23
CA LEU A 159 2.30 -12.68 -12.06
C LEU A 159 1.37 -13.46 -11.13
N VAL A 160 0.73 -12.78 -10.19
CA VAL A 160 -0.35 -13.30 -9.35
C VAL A 160 -1.58 -12.45 -9.58
N ASP A 161 -2.72 -13.07 -9.86
CA ASP A 161 -4.01 -12.39 -9.99
C ASP A 161 -4.74 -12.46 -8.65
N LEU A 162 -5.03 -11.28 -8.08
CA LEU A 162 -5.75 -11.08 -6.82
C LEU A 162 -6.99 -10.20 -7.03
N SER A 163 -7.50 -10.12 -8.27
CA SER A 163 -8.65 -9.29 -8.62
C SER A 163 -9.94 -9.67 -7.88
N LYS A 164 -10.13 -10.95 -7.58
CA LYS A 164 -11.29 -11.46 -6.83
C LYS A 164 -11.22 -11.09 -5.35
N GLU A 165 -10.04 -11.23 -4.75
CA GLU A 165 -9.73 -10.86 -3.38
C GLU A 165 -9.84 -9.34 -3.21
N TYR A 166 -9.31 -8.55 -4.14
CA TYR A 166 -9.42 -7.10 -4.12
C TYR A 166 -10.89 -6.65 -4.24
N TRP A 167 -11.66 -7.26 -5.15
CA TRP A 167 -13.09 -6.96 -5.27
C TRP A 167 -13.83 -7.19 -3.95
N SER A 168 -13.77 -8.41 -3.43
CA SER A 168 -14.57 -8.85 -2.27
C SER A 168 -14.08 -8.31 -0.91
N ARG A 169 -12.76 -8.09 -0.74
CA ARG A 169 -12.17 -7.68 0.55
C ARG A 169 -11.89 -6.18 0.65
N VAL A 170 -11.92 -5.43 -0.45
CA VAL A 170 -11.58 -3.99 -0.48
C VAL A 170 -12.65 -3.18 -1.21
N PHE A 171 -12.97 -3.52 -2.46
CA PHE A 171 -13.80 -2.66 -3.31
C PHE A 171 -15.28 -2.67 -2.89
N GLU A 172 -15.90 -3.85 -2.80
CA GLU A 172 -17.29 -4.04 -2.37
C GLU A 172 -17.55 -3.48 -0.94
N PRO A 173 -16.71 -3.74 0.08
CA PRO A 173 -16.80 -3.04 1.36
C PRO A 173 -16.74 -1.52 1.25
N SER A 174 -15.90 -0.98 0.35
CA SER A 174 -15.81 0.47 0.14
C SER A 174 -17.09 1.05 -0.51
N ILE A 175 -17.73 0.33 -1.44
CA ILE A 175 -19.04 0.72 -2.00
C ILE A 175 -20.07 0.92 -0.89
N ASN A 176 -20.20 -0.04 0.03
CA ASN A 176 -21.14 0.06 1.15
C ASN A 176 -20.91 1.31 2.03
N VAL A 177 -19.63 1.68 2.27
CA VAL A 177 -19.30 2.91 3.03
C VAL A 177 -19.62 4.18 2.24
N TRP A 178 -19.41 4.19 0.92
CA TRP A 178 -19.81 5.32 0.06
C TRP A 178 -21.33 5.48 -0.04
N GLU A 179 -22.09 4.38 -0.16
CA GLU A 179 -23.56 4.39 -0.15
C GLU A 179 -24.13 4.91 1.17
N GLY A 180 -23.58 4.46 2.30
CA GLY A 180 -23.90 4.98 3.64
C GLY A 180 -23.44 6.43 3.90
N GLY A 181 -22.95 7.14 2.88
CA GLY A 181 -22.53 8.54 2.98
C GLY A 181 -21.19 8.76 3.68
N GLY A 182 -20.48 7.69 4.07
CA GLY A 182 -19.12 7.75 4.59
C GLY A 182 -18.08 8.10 3.52
N THR A 183 -16.80 7.92 3.84
CA THR A 183 -15.69 8.09 2.89
C THR A 183 -14.58 7.10 3.25
N PRO A 184 -14.54 5.90 2.65
CA PRO A 184 -13.60 4.82 2.99
C PRO A 184 -12.15 5.15 2.61
N ASN A 185 -11.20 4.38 3.14
CA ASN A 185 -9.78 4.45 2.77
C ASN A 185 -9.29 3.12 2.17
N PRO A 186 -9.67 2.79 0.91
CA PRO A 186 -9.39 1.49 0.28
C PRO A 186 -7.89 1.17 0.17
N ASP A 187 -7.00 2.17 0.25
CA ASP A 187 -5.56 1.94 0.25
C ASP A 187 -5.08 1.28 1.56
N VAL A 188 -5.70 1.58 2.72
CA VAL A 188 -5.39 0.90 4.01
C VAL A 188 -5.83 -0.55 3.92
N ASP A 189 -7.08 -0.80 3.50
CA ASP A 189 -7.65 -2.14 3.36
C ASP A 189 -6.89 -2.97 2.32
N CYS A 190 -6.49 -2.36 1.19
CA CYS A 190 -5.66 -3.02 0.18
C CYS A 190 -4.28 -3.46 0.72
N ASN A 191 -3.66 -2.67 1.60
CA ASN A 191 -2.43 -3.11 2.26
C ASN A 191 -2.72 -4.31 3.19
N ARG A 192 -3.71 -4.19 4.08
CA ARG A 192 -4.06 -5.22 5.07
C ARG A 192 -4.49 -6.55 4.43
N GLU A 193 -5.44 -6.50 3.51
CA GLU A 193 -6.14 -7.67 2.96
C GLU A 193 -5.44 -8.26 1.73
N ILE A 194 -4.77 -7.44 0.92
CA ILE A 194 -4.23 -7.87 -0.39
C ILE A 194 -2.70 -7.93 -0.36
N LYS A 195 -2.00 -6.81 -0.13
CA LYS A 195 -0.52 -6.79 -0.22
C LYS A 195 0.15 -7.58 0.90
N PHE A 196 -0.38 -7.52 2.11
CA PHE A 196 0.13 -8.23 3.29
C PHE A 196 -0.82 -9.35 3.76
N GLY A 197 -2.02 -9.45 3.19
CA GLY A 197 -2.92 -10.59 3.31
C GLY A 197 -2.72 -11.60 2.17
N ALA A 198 -3.62 -11.61 1.19
CA ALA A 198 -3.67 -12.61 0.12
C ALA A 198 -2.32 -12.84 -0.60
N LEU A 199 -1.56 -11.79 -0.91
CA LEU A 199 -0.24 -11.92 -1.53
C LEU A 199 0.77 -12.69 -0.66
N MET A 200 0.70 -12.54 0.67
CA MET A 200 1.53 -13.30 1.61
C MET A 200 1.12 -14.78 1.70
N GLU A 201 -0.13 -15.13 1.39
CA GLU A 201 -0.61 -16.52 1.31
C GLU A 201 0.02 -17.27 0.13
N HIS A 202 0.36 -16.56 -0.96
CA HIS A 202 1.11 -17.11 -2.09
C HIS A 202 2.62 -17.28 -1.81
N LEU A 203 3.16 -16.76 -0.71
CA LEU A 203 4.56 -16.94 -0.34
C LEU A 203 4.77 -18.32 0.30
N PRO A 204 5.91 -18.99 0.04
CA PRO A 204 6.28 -20.20 0.76
C PRO A 204 6.17 -20.02 2.28
N LYS A 205 5.44 -20.94 2.96
CA LYS A 205 5.23 -20.92 4.42
C LYS A 205 6.44 -21.44 5.22
N ARG A 206 7.65 -21.28 4.68
CA ARG A 206 8.90 -21.69 5.32
C ARG A 206 9.45 -20.58 6.23
N PRO A 207 10.25 -20.93 7.26
CA PRO A 207 10.96 -19.93 8.06
C PRO A 207 11.81 -19.00 7.18
N ARG A 208 11.93 -17.73 7.62
CA ARG A 208 12.78 -16.70 6.99
C ARG A 208 12.54 -16.45 5.49
N HIS A 209 11.27 -16.58 5.06
CA HIS A 209 10.80 -16.07 3.76
C HIS A 209 9.99 -14.78 3.95
N PHE A 210 10.55 -13.66 3.47
CA PHE A 210 10.05 -12.30 3.65
C PHE A 210 9.41 -11.73 2.37
N LEU A 211 8.53 -10.73 2.56
CA LEU A 211 7.98 -9.87 1.52
C LEU A 211 8.66 -8.49 1.58
N ALA A 212 9.30 -8.09 0.50
CA ALA A 212 9.79 -6.73 0.30
C ALA A 212 8.79 -5.91 -0.52
N THR A 213 8.57 -4.66 -0.12
CA THR A 213 7.75 -3.71 -0.90
C THR A 213 8.43 -2.35 -0.95
N GLY A 214 8.14 -1.57 -1.99
CA GLY A 214 8.64 -0.20 -2.15
C GLY A 214 7.89 0.86 -1.34
N HIS A 215 7.36 0.51 -0.15
CA HIS A 215 6.73 1.50 0.72
C HIS A 215 7.76 2.28 1.53
N TYR A 216 7.46 3.56 1.78
CA TYR A 216 8.20 4.43 2.68
C TYR A 216 7.72 4.18 4.11
N GLY A 217 8.41 3.29 4.81
CA GLY A 217 8.27 3.00 6.24
C GLY A 217 9.44 2.12 6.66
N HIS A 218 9.63 1.89 7.94
CA HIS A 218 10.64 0.96 8.44
C HIS A 218 9.98 -0.07 9.35
N VAL A 219 10.47 -1.31 9.33
CA VAL A 219 10.09 -2.34 10.31
C VAL A 219 11.31 -2.58 11.18
N ASP A 220 11.22 -2.23 12.45
CA ASP A 220 12.24 -2.56 13.43
C ASP A 220 12.01 -4.01 13.89
N HIS A 221 12.98 -4.88 13.60
CA HIS A 221 12.98 -6.30 13.98
C HIS A 221 13.88 -6.58 15.20
N ALA A 222 14.63 -5.59 15.72
CA ALA A 222 15.59 -5.79 16.81
C ALA A 222 14.92 -5.90 18.18
N SER A 223 13.72 -5.33 18.34
CA SER A 223 13.01 -5.21 19.62
C SER A 223 12.39 -6.50 20.18
N GLY A 224 12.68 -7.67 19.60
CA GLY A 224 11.99 -8.94 19.90
C GLY A 224 10.53 -9.00 19.42
N GLN A 225 10.06 -7.91 18.82
CA GLN A 225 8.71 -7.66 18.33
C GLN A 225 8.84 -6.75 17.10
N SER A 226 8.19 -7.08 15.98
CA SER A 226 8.35 -6.32 14.72
C SER A 226 7.50 -5.04 14.73
N ARG A 227 8.14 -3.88 14.97
CA ARG A 227 7.45 -2.59 15.11
C ARG A 227 7.42 -1.82 13.79
N LEU A 228 6.25 -1.27 13.44
CA LEU A 228 6.11 -0.38 12.29
C LEU A 228 6.53 1.05 12.67
N MET A 229 7.58 1.55 12.02
CA MET A 229 8.21 2.84 12.31
C MET A 229 8.07 3.80 11.12
N ARG A 230 7.76 5.08 11.41
CA ARG A 230 7.64 6.15 10.39
C ARG A 230 8.88 6.23 9.50
N ALA A 231 8.69 6.54 8.22
CA ALA A 231 9.81 6.77 7.30
C ALA A 231 10.63 8.04 7.66
N LYS A 232 11.90 8.05 7.27
CA LYS A 232 12.76 9.24 7.30
C LYS A 232 12.17 10.41 6.49
N ASP A 233 11.59 10.11 5.33
CA ASP A 233 10.88 11.08 4.50
C ASP A 233 9.43 11.25 4.97
N ARG A 234 9.21 12.19 5.89
CA ARG A 234 7.87 12.49 6.43
C ARG A 234 6.85 12.93 5.37
N THR A 235 7.29 13.41 4.20
CA THR A 235 6.39 13.79 3.10
C THR A 235 5.88 12.57 2.32
N LYS A 236 6.59 11.45 2.43
CA LYS A 236 6.28 10.17 1.77
C LYS A 236 5.87 9.06 2.73
N ASP A 237 6.11 9.20 4.03
CA ASP A 237 5.78 8.24 5.11
C ASP A 237 4.42 7.57 4.94
N GLN A 238 4.45 6.32 4.46
CA GLN A 238 3.30 5.48 4.15
C GLN A 238 2.85 4.64 5.35
N THR A 239 3.43 4.80 6.55
CA THR A 239 2.99 4.05 7.74
C THR A 239 1.50 4.26 8.07
N TYR A 240 0.91 5.39 7.70
CA TYR A 240 -0.56 5.60 7.76
C TYR A 240 -1.31 4.49 7.01
N TYR A 241 -0.89 4.14 5.79
CA TYR A 241 -1.51 3.09 4.97
C TYR A 241 -1.17 1.67 5.42
N LEU A 242 -0.13 1.51 6.24
CA LEU A 242 0.31 0.23 6.80
C LEU A 242 -0.19 0.03 8.25
N SER A 243 -0.93 0.99 8.81
CA SER A 243 -1.32 1.04 10.22
C SER A 243 -2.26 -0.09 10.67
N GLN A 244 -2.94 -0.77 9.74
CA GLN A 244 -3.74 -1.98 10.01
C GLN A 244 -3.00 -3.30 9.78
N MET A 245 -1.69 -3.29 9.55
CA MET A 245 -0.92 -4.54 9.51
C MET A 245 -0.88 -5.20 10.89
N SER A 246 -0.95 -6.53 10.96
CA SER A 246 -0.66 -7.26 12.19
C SER A 246 0.85 -7.37 12.42
N GLU A 247 1.26 -7.57 13.66
CA GLU A 247 2.64 -7.95 13.98
C GLU A 247 3.10 -9.18 13.17
N SER A 248 2.25 -10.20 12.97
CA SER A 248 2.59 -11.39 12.19
C SER A 248 2.85 -11.11 10.70
N GLN A 249 2.22 -10.08 10.13
CA GLN A 249 2.54 -9.58 8.79
C GLN A 249 3.84 -8.77 8.80
N LEU A 250 4.06 -7.91 9.80
CA LEU A 250 5.29 -7.13 9.96
C LEU A 250 6.52 -8.03 10.13
N ASN A 251 6.42 -9.11 10.92
CA ASN A 251 7.48 -10.11 11.15
C ASN A 251 7.97 -10.81 9.86
N ARG A 252 7.18 -10.73 8.78
CA ARG A 252 7.54 -11.24 7.45
C ARG A 252 7.71 -10.14 6.41
N THR A 253 7.79 -8.87 6.82
CA THR A 253 7.88 -7.70 5.93
C THR A 253 9.21 -6.99 6.08
N ILE A 254 9.76 -6.55 4.94
CA ILE A 254 10.88 -5.61 4.90
C ILE A 254 10.53 -4.41 4.02
N LEU A 255 10.97 -3.22 4.44
CA LEU A 255 10.69 -1.94 3.77
C LEU A 255 12.01 -1.19 3.50
N PRO A 256 12.77 -1.54 2.44
CA PRO A 256 14.14 -1.04 2.26
C PRO A 256 14.27 0.47 2.04
N LEU A 257 13.19 1.16 1.66
CA LEU A 257 13.20 2.61 1.42
C LEU A 257 13.01 3.46 2.69
N GLY A 258 12.72 2.85 3.85
CA GLY A 258 12.37 3.56 5.09
C GLY A 258 13.38 4.60 5.58
N LYS A 259 14.68 4.36 5.34
CA LYS A 259 15.79 5.24 5.74
C LYS A 259 16.21 6.23 4.63
N LEU A 260 15.47 6.32 3.53
CA LEU A 260 15.77 7.15 2.35
C LEU A 260 14.71 8.23 2.11
N THR A 261 15.07 9.23 1.30
CA THR A 261 14.13 10.22 0.77
C THR A 261 13.78 9.91 -0.68
N LYS A 262 12.63 10.41 -1.16
CA LYS A 262 12.22 10.18 -2.56
C LYS A 262 13.22 10.71 -3.57
N SER A 263 13.90 11.82 -3.27
CA SER A 263 14.96 12.36 -4.12
C SER A 263 16.15 11.40 -4.19
N THR A 264 16.59 10.83 -3.05
CA THR A 264 17.63 9.81 -3.01
C THR A 264 17.22 8.54 -3.76
N VAL A 265 15.97 8.08 -3.63
CA VAL A 265 15.46 6.92 -4.37
C VAL A 265 15.48 7.17 -5.89
N ARG A 266 15.08 8.35 -6.36
CA ARG A 266 15.21 8.72 -7.79
C ARG A 266 16.67 8.88 -8.24
N GLN A 267 17.58 9.35 -7.37
CA GLN A 267 19.02 9.39 -7.68
C GLN A 267 19.60 7.99 -7.85
N LEU A 268 19.28 7.05 -6.95
CA LEU A 268 19.68 5.64 -7.06
C LEU A 268 19.12 4.97 -8.33
N ALA A 269 17.85 5.20 -8.65
CA ALA A 269 17.24 4.69 -9.87
C ALA A 269 17.95 5.19 -11.14
N ASN A 270 18.36 6.47 -11.17
CA ASN A 270 19.14 7.03 -12.27
C ASN A 270 20.59 6.51 -12.30
N TYR A 271 21.25 6.36 -11.14
CA TYR A 271 22.60 5.79 -11.02
C TYR A 271 22.67 4.37 -11.58
N TRP A 272 21.69 3.52 -11.25
CA TRP A 272 21.57 2.17 -11.78
C TRP A 272 20.96 2.11 -13.19
N ASN A 273 20.66 3.26 -13.82
CA ASN A 273 20.03 3.38 -15.14
C ASN A 273 18.77 2.49 -15.27
N LEU A 274 17.91 2.49 -14.26
CA LEU A 274 16.69 1.69 -14.25
C LEU A 274 15.71 2.20 -15.32
N PRO A 275 15.04 1.32 -16.09
CA PRO A 275 14.18 1.72 -17.20
C PRO A 275 13.01 2.60 -16.78
N ASN A 276 12.58 2.53 -15.52
CA ASN A 276 11.48 3.29 -14.95
C ASN A 276 11.93 4.44 -14.00
N ALA A 277 13.22 4.83 -14.00
CA ALA A 277 13.74 5.90 -13.12
C ALA A 277 12.99 7.24 -13.25
N ASN A 278 12.53 7.55 -14.47
CA ASN A 278 11.78 8.77 -14.80
C ASN A 278 10.25 8.58 -14.80
N LYS A 279 9.74 7.39 -14.42
CA LYS A 279 8.29 7.16 -14.35
C LYS A 279 7.67 8.05 -13.27
N GLU A 280 6.50 8.59 -13.56
CA GLU A 280 5.72 9.39 -12.62
C GLU A 280 5.14 8.51 -11.50
N GLU A 281 4.70 9.14 -10.40
CA GLU A 281 4.02 8.41 -9.33
C GLU A 281 2.57 8.13 -9.74
N SER A 282 2.09 6.90 -9.53
CA SER A 282 0.68 6.58 -9.72
C SER A 282 -0.17 7.34 -8.69
N MET A 283 -1.16 8.08 -9.17
CA MET A 283 -2.15 8.80 -8.37
C MET A 283 -3.52 8.12 -8.48
N GLY A 284 -4.41 8.37 -7.51
CA GLY A 284 -5.72 7.74 -7.42
C GLY A 284 -5.75 6.50 -6.52
N VAL A 285 -6.90 5.82 -6.47
CA VAL A 285 -7.10 4.61 -5.66
C VAL A 285 -6.22 3.47 -6.20
N CYS A 286 -5.60 2.69 -5.30
CA CYS A 286 -4.73 1.58 -5.68
C CYS A 286 -5.35 0.69 -6.77
N PHE A 287 -4.60 0.41 -7.83
CA PHE A 287 -4.95 -0.45 -8.97
C PHE A 287 -6.12 0.02 -9.88
N ILE A 288 -7.04 0.85 -9.40
CA ILE A 288 -8.12 1.47 -10.20
C ILE A 288 -7.60 2.68 -11.00
N GLY A 289 -6.59 3.37 -10.45
CA GLY A 289 -5.91 4.51 -11.07
C GLY A 289 -6.65 5.85 -10.90
N GLU A 290 -6.15 6.88 -11.58
CA GLU A 290 -6.79 8.20 -11.59
C GLU A 290 -8.04 8.18 -12.48
N ARG A 291 -9.18 8.59 -11.92
CA ARG A 291 -10.45 8.76 -12.63
C ARG A 291 -10.90 10.22 -12.50
N GLY A 292 -10.87 10.97 -13.60
CA GLY A 292 -11.14 12.42 -13.62
C GLY A 292 -12.53 12.84 -13.10
N LYS A 293 -13.46 11.89 -12.98
CA LYS A 293 -14.75 12.04 -12.29
C LYS A 293 -15.00 10.84 -11.39
N PHE A 294 -14.35 10.80 -10.23
CA PHE A 294 -14.43 9.66 -9.30
C PHE A 294 -15.87 9.31 -8.89
N GLY A 295 -16.74 10.30 -8.66
CA GLY A 295 -18.16 10.07 -8.32
C GLY A 295 -18.95 9.36 -9.44
N ASP A 296 -18.67 9.68 -10.71
CA ASP A 296 -19.28 9.02 -11.89
C ASP A 296 -18.77 7.57 -12.07
N PHE A 297 -17.60 7.24 -11.51
CA PHE A 297 -17.09 5.86 -11.45
C PHE A 297 -17.79 5.08 -10.32
N ILE A 298 -17.87 5.64 -9.12
CA ILE A 298 -18.58 5.01 -7.99
C ILE A 298 -20.07 4.79 -8.31
N SER A 299 -20.73 5.72 -9.01
CA SER A 299 -22.15 5.58 -9.38
C SER A 299 -22.48 4.43 -10.33
N GLN A 300 -21.48 3.72 -10.87
CA GLN A 300 -21.68 2.49 -11.67
C GLN A 300 -21.87 1.25 -10.80
N TYR A 301 -21.55 1.35 -9.50
CA TYR A 301 -21.56 0.25 -8.54
C TYR A 301 -22.50 0.48 -7.35
N THR A 302 -22.92 1.73 -7.12
CA THR A 302 -23.93 2.08 -6.10
C THR A 302 -25.34 1.99 -6.67
N SER A 303 -26.29 1.66 -5.80
CA SER A 303 -27.72 1.78 -6.06
C SER A 303 -28.11 3.24 -6.36
N PRO A 304 -29.04 3.51 -7.29
CA PRO A 304 -29.61 4.84 -7.47
C PRO A 304 -30.28 5.32 -6.16
N PRO A 305 -30.17 6.60 -5.77
CA PRO A 305 -30.88 7.13 -4.61
C PRO A 305 -32.40 6.91 -4.74
N THR A 306 -33.03 6.39 -3.69
CA THR A 306 -34.49 6.17 -3.66
C THR A 306 -35.27 7.47 -3.44
N THR A 307 -34.63 8.52 -2.93
CA THR A 307 -35.17 9.87 -2.77
C THR A 307 -34.22 10.91 -3.36
N GLN A 308 -34.76 12.05 -3.77
CA GLN A 308 -33.94 13.21 -4.16
C GLN A 308 -33.33 13.83 -2.90
N GLY A 309 -31.99 13.87 -2.84
CA GLY A 309 -31.25 14.48 -1.73
C GLY A 309 -30.89 15.94 -2.03
N HIS A 310 -30.88 16.76 -0.98
CA HIS A 310 -30.72 18.21 -1.06
C HIS A 310 -29.43 18.68 -0.41
N ILE A 311 -28.94 19.83 -0.85
CA ILE A 311 -27.88 20.57 -0.17
C ILE A 311 -28.55 21.67 0.66
N VAL A 312 -28.40 21.61 1.99
CA VAL A 312 -29.12 22.47 2.95
C VAL A 312 -28.19 23.39 3.73
N SER A 313 -28.67 24.57 4.07
CA SER A 313 -27.97 25.54 4.92
C SER A 313 -28.19 25.25 6.42
N LEU A 314 -27.50 26.00 7.29
CA LEU A 314 -27.72 25.97 8.74
C LEU A 314 -29.13 26.40 9.17
N SER A 315 -29.85 27.17 8.36
CA SER A 315 -31.25 27.57 8.62
C SER A 315 -32.27 26.59 8.04
N GLY A 316 -31.83 25.45 7.49
CA GLY A 316 -32.70 24.49 6.80
C GLY A 316 -33.12 24.94 5.39
N GLU A 317 -32.56 26.02 4.86
CA GLU A 317 -32.84 26.47 3.49
C GLU A 317 -32.25 25.46 2.47
N VAL A 318 -33.06 25.02 1.52
CA VAL A 318 -32.62 24.18 0.40
C VAL A 318 -31.90 25.06 -0.62
N LEU A 319 -30.58 24.84 -0.77
CA LEU A 319 -29.70 25.60 -1.66
C LEU A 319 -29.51 24.92 -3.03
N GLY A 320 -30.01 23.69 -3.19
CA GLY A 320 -29.96 22.92 -4.42
C GLY A 320 -30.08 21.42 -4.20
N GLU A 321 -29.97 20.66 -5.28
CA GLU A 321 -30.07 19.20 -5.31
C GLU A 321 -28.70 18.54 -5.53
N HIS A 322 -28.56 17.26 -5.19
CA HIS A 322 -27.36 16.47 -5.47
C HIS A 322 -27.62 15.08 -6.04
N LYS A 323 -26.59 14.49 -6.63
CA LYS A 323 -26.63 13.17 -7.30
C LYS A 323 -26.40 11.96 -6.38
N GLY A 324 -26.04 12.18 -5.12
CA GLY A 324 -25.74 11.14 -4.13
C GLY A 324 -24.64 11.56 -3.17
N LEU A 325 -24.62 10.99 -1.96
CA LEU A 325 -23.71 11.38 -0.88
C LEU A 325 -22.23 11.12 -1.22
N TRP A 326 -21.93 10.10 -2.02
CA TRP A 326 -20.58 9.70 -2.43
C TRP A 326 -19.88 10.71 -3.37
N TYR A 327 -20.62 11.66 -3.95
CA TYR A 327 -20.03 12.78 -4.72
C TYR A 327 -19.36 13.84 -3.83
N TYR A 328 -19.55 13.76 -2.51
CA TYR A 328 -19.16 14.79 -1.54
C TYR A 328 -18.34 14.20 -0.39
N THR A 329 -17.35 14.94 0.08
CA THR A 329 -16.53 14.64 1.27
C THR A 329 -16.62 15.80 2.27
N ILE A 330 -16.51 15.54 3.58
CA ILE A 330 -16.57 16.63 4.57
C ILE A 330 -15.35 17.55 4.38
N GLY A 331 -15.56 18.86 4.48
CA GLY A 331 -14.56 19.88 4.16
C GLY A 331 -14.41 20.19 2.65
N GLN A 332 -15.11 19.50 1.75
CA GLN A 332 -15.14 19.84 0.32
C GLN A 332 -15.94 21.12 0.07
N ARG A 333 -15.47 21.99 -0.82
CA ARG A 333 -16.23 23.16 -1.28
C ARG A 333 -17.42 22.70 -2.15
N ALA A 334 -18.64 23.03 -1.75
CA ALA A 334 -19.87 22.58 -2.40
C ALA A 334 -20.18 23.27 -3.76
N LYS A 335 -19.46 24.35 -4.09
CA LYS A 335 -19.55 25.10 -5.37
C LYS A 335 -20.95 25.62 -5.75
N ILE A 336 -21.80 25.93 -4.76
CA ILE A 336 -23.11 26.55 -4.97
C ILE A 336 -22.97 27.99 -5.48
N ALA A 337 -23.81 28.38 -6.43
CA ALA A 337 -23.85 29.72 -7.02
C ALA A 337 -24.49 30.76 -6.08
N ASN A 338 -24.27 32.06 -6.37
CA ASN A 338 -24.89 33.20 -5.69
C ASN A 338 -24.68 33.31 -4.17
N GLN A 339 -23.63 32.67 -3.64
CA GLN A 339 -23.30 32.69 -2.21
C GLN A 339 -22.26 33.78 -1.88
N LEU A 340 -22.55 34.60 -0.87
CA LEU A 340 -21.64 35.68 -0.39
C LEU A 340 -20.30 35.16 0.13
N LYS A 341 -20.28 33.94 0.68
CA LYS A 341 -19.07 33.23 1.11
C LYS A 341 -19.05 31.82 0.51
N PRO A 342 -17.89 31.26 0.14
CA PRO A 342 -17.80 29.88 -0.29
C PRO A 342 -18.33 28.91 0.77
N LEU A 343 -19.26 28.05 0.38
CA LEU A 343 -19.86 27.01 1.22
C LEU A 343 -19.06 25.69 1.15
N PHE A 344 -18.97 25.01 2.29
CA PHE A 344 -18.24 23.76 2.49
C PHE A 344 -19.13 22.71 3.15
N VAL A 345 -18.98 21.44 2.75
CA VAL A 345 -19.73 20.31 3.31
C VAL A 345 -19.32 20.08 4.77
N ALA A 346 -20.27 20.18 5.70
CA ALA A 346 -20.06 19.99 7.13
C ALA A 346 -20.56 18.64 7.65
N LYS A 347 -21.72 18.17 7.15
CA LYS A 347 -22.27 16.84 7.43
C LYS A 347 -22.91 16.27 6.16
N LYS A 348 -22.96 14.95 6.08
CA LYS A 348 -23.66 14.17 5.05
C LYS A 348 -24.66 13.24 5.74
N GLY A 349 -25.70 12.86 5.03
CA GLY A 349 -26.73 11.96 5.54
C GLY A 349 -27.54 12.58 6.68
N VAL A 350 -27.91 13.86 6.55
CA VAL A 350 -28.81 14.53 7.49
C VAL A 350 -30.25 14.53 6.95
N GLY A 351 -31.18 15.12 7.70
CA GLY A 351 -32.59 15.16 7.36
C GLY A 351 -33.33 13.88 7.73
N LYS A 352 -34.63 13.83 7.45
CA LYS A 352 -35.51 12.72 7.85
C LYS A 352 -35.11 11.39 7.22
N ASP A 353 -34.64 11.43 5.97
CA ASP A 353 -34.33 10.26 5.16
C ASP A 353 -32.81 9.96 5.13
N ASN A 354 -32.00 10.63 5.97
CA ASN A 354 -30.54 10.54 6.00
C ASN A 354 -29.87 10.67 4.62
N ASN A 355 -30.38 11.56 3.76
CA ASN A 355 -29.93 11.74 2.38
C ASN A 355 -29.51 13.18 2.05
N ASP A 356 -29.67 14.15 2.97
CA ASP A 356 -29.29 15.54 2.71
C ASP A 356 -27.83 15.85 3.12
N ILE A 357 -27.28 16.92 2.55
CA ILE A 357 -25.92 17.42 2.81
C ILE A 357 -25.97 18.81 3.43
N LEU A 358 -25.50 18.93 4.66
CA LEU A 358 -25.39 20.22 5.37
C LEU A 358 -24.12 20.96 4.94
N VAL A 359 -24.26 22.23 4.54
CA VAL A 359 -23.14 23.10 4.17
C VAL A 359 -23.03 24.35 5.06
N VAL A 360 -21.79 24.81 5.26
CA VAL A 360 -21.45 25.95 6.14
C VAL A 360 -20.54 26.97 5.45
N PRO A 361 -20.62 28.27 5.82
CA PRO A 361 -19.82 29.32 5.21
C PRO A 361 -18.37 29.35 5.72
N GLY A 362 -17.42 29.20 4.81
CA GLY A 362 -15.98 29.29 5.07
C GLY A 362 -15.33 27.98 5.53
N LYS A 363 -14.08 27.77 5.13
CA LYS A 363 -13.29 26.55 5.41
C LYS A 363 -12.95 26.37 6.90
N ASP A 364 -13.01 27.46 7.67
CA ASP A 364 -12.63 27.52 9.07
C ASP A 364 -13.83 27.53 10.03
N HIS A 365 -15.03 27.24 9.52
CA HIS A 365 -16.25 27.20 10.31
C HIS A 365 -16.16 26.19 11.48
N PRO A 366 -16.67 26.50 12.70
CA PRO A 366 -16.54 25.64 13.88
C PRO A 366 -17.05 24.20 13.68
N MET A 367 -18.11 23.99 12.88
CA MET A 367 -18.60 22.64 12.55
C MET A 367 -17.61 21.77 11.76
N LEU A 368 -16.61 22.37 11.11
CA LEU A 368 -15.54 21.65 10.42
C LEU A 368 -14.33 21.37 11.33
N LYS A 369 -14.28 21.96 12.53
CA LYS A 369 -13.15 21.88 13.47
C LYS A 369 -13.47 20.84 14.54
N CYS A 370 -13.00 19.62 14.34
CA CYS A 370 -13.29 18.49 15.22
C CYS A 370 -12.26 18.38 16.34
N THR A 371 -12.73 18.16 17.56
CA THR A 371 -11.97 18.14 18.82
C THR A 371 -11.84 16.74 19.41
N SER A 372 -12.72 15.81 19.04
CA SER A 372 -12.62 14.41 19.43
C SER A 372 -13.08 13.50 18.30
N LEU A 373 -12.42 12.35 18.14
CA LEU A 373 -12.73 11.31 17.16
C LEU A 373 -13.09 10.03 17.91
N THR A 374 -14.16 9.35 17.49
CA THR A 374 -14.50 8.02 18.00
C THR A 374 -14.39 7.01 16.87
N THR A 375 -13.68 5.91 17.10
CA THR A 375 -13.56 4.83 16.11
C THR A 375 -14.56 3.72 16.34
N ASP A 376 -14.81 2.93 15.29
CA ASP A 376 -15.20 1.53 15.43
C ASP A 376 -14.07 0.72 16.10
N LYS A 377 -14.14 -0.62 16.06
CA LYS A 377 -13.07 -1.50 16.55
C LYS A 377 -11.69 -1.03 16.09
N PHE A 378 -10.83 -0.74 17.05
CA PHE A 378 -9.46 -0.28 16.79
C PHE A 378 -8.53 -1.48 16.57
N HIS A 379 -7.72 -1.43 15.52
CA HIS A 379 -6.68 -2.42 15.26
C HIS A 379 -5.37 -1.95 15.89
N TRP A 380 -5.01 -2.55 17.01
CA TRP A 380 -3.66 -2.46 17.57
C TRP A 380 -2.76 -3.48 16.85
N ILE A 381 -1.63 -3.02 16.29
CA ILE A 381 -0.68 -3.87 15.55
C ILE A 381 -0.22 -5.08 16.40
N HIS A 382 -0.05 -4.83 17.70
CA HIS A 382 0.40 -5.78 18.71
C HIS A 382 -0.75 -6.39 19.54
N GLY A 383 -1.98 -6.35 19.02
CA GLY A 383 -3.14 -7.07 19.55
C GLY A 383 -3.88 -6.42 20.72
N SER A 384 -3.25 -5.52 21.47
CA SER A 384 -3.88 -4.80 22.60
C SER A 384 -3.42 -3.34 22.70
N CYS A 385 -4.23 -2.54 23.39
CA CYS A 385 -3.90 -1.16 23.74
C CYS A 385 -2.64 -1.14 24.62
N PRO A 386 -1.58 -0.40 24.24
CA PRO A 386 -0.37 -0.27 25.06
C PRO A 386 -0.62 0.76 26.17
N THR A 387 -1.50 0.42 27.12
CA THR A 387 -2.01 1.32 28.17
C THR A 387 -0.90 2.01 28.95
N GLU A 388 0.20 1.30 29.27
CA GLU A 388 1.35 1.91 29.95
C GLU A 388 2.02 3.02 29.13
N LEU A 389 2.10 2.88 27.80
CA LEU A 389 2.69 3.91 26.92
C LEU A 389 1.74 5.10 26.74
N ILE A 390 0.43 4.87 26.71
CA ILE A 390 -0.57 5.92 26.50
C ILE A 390 -0.84 6.70 27.79
N VAL A 391 -0.94 6.02 28.94
CA VAL A 391 -1.18 6.66 30.25
C VAL A 391 0.05 7.41 30.74
N ASN A 392 1.25 6.86 30.55
CA ASN A 392 2.50 7.49 30.98
C ASN A 392 3.12 8.41 29.91
N ASP A 393 2.35 8.87 28.91
CA ASP A 393 2.83 9.82 27.89
C ASP A 393 2.96 11.26 28.43
N ILE A 394 3.90 11.42 29.36
CA ILE A 394 4.25 12.70 29.99
C ILE A 394 4.85 13.67 28.97
N GLU A 395 5.43 13.16 27.88
CA GLU A 395 6.13 13.93 26.85
C GLU A 395 5.24 14.35 25.66
N ARG A 396 3.94 13.97 25.64
CA ARG A 396 3.03 14.18 24.50
C ARG A 396 3.57 13.57 23.19
N LYS A 397 4.06 12.33 23.23
CA LYS A 397 4.49 11.56 22.05
C LYS A 397 3.31 10.96 21.28
N ILE A 398 2.16 10.76 21.90
CA ILE A 398 0.95 10.20 21.26
C ILE A 398 0.38 11.22 20.27
N ASN A 399 0.42 10.86 18.98
CA ASN A 399 -0.07 11.67 17.87
C ASN A 399 -0.98 10.87 16.94
N VAL A 400 -1.97 11.56 16.36
CA VAL A 400 -2.95 10.99 15.43
C VAL A 400 -2.88 11.67 14.05
N GLN A 401 -3.23 10.93 13.01
CA GLN A 401 -3.55 11.47 11.67
C GLN A 401 -4.88 10.88 11.19
N ASP A 402 -5.82 11.71 10.71
CA ASP A 402 -7.11 11.31 10.11
C ASP A 402 -7.00 11.03 8.60
N ARG A 403 -5.89 11.44 7.97
CA ARG A 403 -5.63 11.31 6.54
C ARG A 403 -4.15 11.42 6.22
N TYR A 404 -3.74 10.85 5.09
CA TYR A 404 -2.36 10.94 4.61
C TYR A 404 -1.93 12.40 4.33
N ARG A 405 -0.66 12.73 4.67
CA ARG A 405 -0.02 14.05 4.53
C ARG A 405 -0.64 15.22 5.31
N ILE A 406 -1.47 14.99 6.33
CA ILE A 406 -1.72 16.02 7.36
C ILE A 406 -0.60 16.02 8.40
N SER A 407 -0.31 17.16 9.02
CA SER A 407 0.53 17.20 10.23
C SER A 407 -0.12 16.36 11.33
N PRO A 408 0.62 15.46 12.00
CA PRO A 408 0.07 14.75 13.16
C PRO A 408 -0.32 15.71 14.27
N VAL A 409 -1.43 15.42 14.96
CA VAL A 409 -1.92 16.20 16.10
C VAL A 409 -1.73 15.40 17.38
N PHE A 410 -1.14 16.02 18.41
CA PHE A 410 -1.00 15.39 19.72
C PHE A 410 -2.38 15.14 20.33
N SER A 411 -2.58 13.97 20.93
CA SER A 411 -3.89 13.51 21.35
C SER A 411 -3.84 12.70 22.64
N LYS A 412 -4.92 12.72 23.41
CA LYS A 412 -5.18 11.74 24.46
C LYS A 412 -6.03 10.62 23.89
N VAL A 413 -5.73 9.38 24.26
CA VAL A 413 -6.41 8.19 23.73
C VAL A 413 -6.95 7.37 24.88
N ARG A 414 -8.18 6.86 24.75
CA ARG A 414 -8.83 5.98 25.73
C ARG A 414 -9.71 4.96 25.04
N GLU A 415 -9.74 3.74 25.54
CA GLU A 415 -10.60 2.68 25.01
C GLU A 415 -12.08 2.93 25.37
N LEU A 416 -12.97 2.44 24.52
CA LEU A 416 -14.41 2.42 24.76
C LEU A 416 -14.80 1.23 25.65
N ASN A 417 -15.41 1.53 26.79
CA ASN A 417 -15.95 0.53 27.73
C ASN A 417 -17.38 0.08 27.37
N ASP A 418 -17.71 0.01 26.08
CA ASP A 418 -19.04 -0.32 25.54
C ASP A 418 -19.10 -1.70 24.83
N GLY A 419 -17.97 -2.42 24.81
CA GLY A 419 -17.85 -3.73 24.14
C GLY A 419 -17.51 -3.68 22.64
N THR A 420 -17.38 -2.48 22.04
CA THR A 420 -17.00 -2.34 20.62
C THR A 420 -15.50 -2.51 20.36
N SER A 421 -14.67 -2.40 21.40
CA SER A 421 -13.20 -2.32 21.30
C SER A 421 -12.71 -1.16 20.42
N GLY A 422 -13.49 -0.09 20.29
CA GLY A 422 -13.03 1.18 19.69
C GLY A 422 -12.29 2.08 20.68
N VAL A 423 -11.83 3.22 20.20
CA VAL A 423 -11.16 4.25 21.02
C VAL A 423 -11.80 5.62 20.81
N ILE A 424 -11.67 6.46 21.83
CA ILE A 424 -11.87 7.91 21.74
C ILE A 424 -10.51 8.59 21.74
N ILE A 425 -10.34 9.53 20.81
CA ILE A 425 -9.12 10.28 20.55
C ILE A 425 -9.44 11.78 20.74
N ASP A 426 -9.11 12.30 21.92
CA ASP A 426 -9.32 13.70 22.28
C ASP A 426 -8.11 14.53 21.79
N LEU A 427 -8.34 15.40 20.81
CA LEU A 427 -7.33 16.16 20.07
C LEU A 427 -6.89 17.40 20.87
N LEU A 428 -5.59 17.65 20.99
CA LEU A 428 -5.09 18.88 21.63
C LEU A 428 -5.30 20.13 20.75
N GLU A 429 -5.40 19.95 19.43
CA GLU A 429 -5.71 21.01 18.47
C GLU A 429 -6.79 20.51 17.47
N PRO A 430 -7.78 21.33 17.06
CA PRO A 430 -8.88 20.82 16.23
C PRO A 430 -8.45 20.44 14.80
N LEU A 431 -8.78 19.21 14.39
CA LEU A 431 -8.60 18.75 12.99
C LEU A 431 -9.73 19.26 12.09
N SER A 432 -9.40 19.65 10.86
CA SER A 432 -10.34 20.33 9.96
C SER A 432 -10.88 19.39 8.88
N GLY A 433 -12.20 19.21 8.82
CA GLY A 433 -12.87 18.42 7.78
C GLY A 433 -12.63 16.91 7.90
N VAL A 434 -12.65 16.37 9.13
CA VAL A 434 -12.54 14.94 9.37
C VAL A 434 -13.81 14.23 8.86
N SER A 435 -13.66 13.10 8.18
CA SER A 435 -14.78 12.37 7.56
C SER A 435 -14.95 10.97 8.16
N PRO A 436 -16.15 10.60 8.66
CA PRO A 436 -16.47 9.21 8.98
C PRO A 436 -16.19 8.26 7.81
N GLY A 437 -15.69 7.06 8.13
CA GLY A 437 -15.16 6.09 7.16
C GLY A 437 -13.68 6.27 6.83
N GLN A 438 -13.06 7.42 7.11
CA GLN A 438 -11.58 7.53 7.07
C GLN A 438 -10.95 6.81 8.27
N VAL A 439 -9.62 6.71 8.28
CA VAL A 439 -8.87 5.96 9.27
C VAL A 439 -8.14 6.91 10.20
N ALA A 440 -8.38 6.82 11.50
CA ALA A 440 -7.57 7.46 12.52
C ALA A 440 -6.41 6.53 12.91
N ALA A 441 -5.20 6.87 12.50
CA ALA A 441 -3.99 6.13 12.85
C ALA A 441 -3.23 6.82 14.00
N ILE A 442 -2.65 6.04 14.90
CA ILE A 442 -2.02 6.52 16.14
C ILE A 442 -0.55 6.08 16.19
N TRP A 443 0.33 7.01 16.58
CA TRP A 443 1.75 6.76 16.81
C TRP A 443 2.18 7.23 18.20
N CYS A 444 3.16 6.53 18.80
CA CYS A 444 3.98 7.04 19.90
C CYS A 444 5.33 7.48 19.32
N GLY A 445 5.51 8.79 19.11
CA GLY A 445 6.62 9.33 18.35
C GLY A 445 6.61 8.78 16.91
N ASP A 446 7.59 7.92 16.60
CA ASP A 446 7.74 7.26 15.30
C ASP A 446 7.11 5.86 15.23
N TRP A 447 6.77 5.23 16.36
CA TRP A 447 6.18 3.89 16.39
C TRP A 447 4.68 3.97 16.12
N CYS A 448 4.24 3.43 14.98
CA CYS A 448 2.83 3.25 14.66
C CYS A 448 2.24 2.16 15.58
N LEU A 449 1.24 2.53 16.37
CA LEU A 449 0.61 1.62 17.33
C LEU A 449 -0.56 0.86 16.70
N GLY A 450 -1.23 1.47 15.72
CA GLY A 450 -2.44 0.94 15.12
C GLY A 450 -3.32 2.00 14.47
N SER A 451 -4.50 1.58 14.01
CA SER A 451 -5.54 2.50 13.54
C SER A 451 -6.95 1.91 13.62
N GLY A 452 -7.96 2.78 13.53
CA GLY A 452 -9.37 2.40 13.48
C GLY A 452 -10.15 3.26 12.50
N VAL A 453 -11.25 2.74 11.97
CA VAL A 453 -12.18 3.51 11.12
C VAL A 453 -12.91 4.51 12.01
N ILE A 454 -12.95 5.78 11.58
CA ILE A 454 -13.63 6.87 12.28
C ILE A 454 -15.13 6.67 12.10
N ARG A 455 -15.84 6.43 13.20
CA ARG A 455 -17.29 6.28 13.25
C ARG A 455 -17.96 7.64 13.46
N ASP A 456 -17.55 8.35 14.50
CA ASP A 456 -18.13 9.64 14.91
C ASP A 456 -17.07 10.73 15.10
N THR A 457 -17.51 11.98 15.03
CA THR A 457 -16.66 13.16 15.30
C THR A 457 -17.42 14.17 16.15
N THR A 458 -16.77 14.67 17.21
CA THR A 458 -17.23 15.83 17.98
C THR A 458 -16.52 17.06 17.46
N CYS A 459 -17.26 18.12 17.14
CA CYS A 459 -16.70 19.33 16.51
C CYS A 459 -17.29 20.61 17.11
N LEU A 460 -16.51 21.69 17.15
CA LEU A 460 -16.76 22.91 17.94
C LEU A 460 -18.14 23.56 17.70
N GLY A 461 -18.73 23.37 16.52
CA GLY A 461 -20.05 23.91 16.17
C GLY A 461 -21.23 22.94 16.31
N GLN A 462 -21.07 21.80 16.98
CA GLN A 462 -22.17 20.82 17.12
C GLN A 462 -23.12 21.14 18.28
N GLU A 463 -22.65 21.79 19.35
CA GLU A 463 -23.46 22.11 20.54
C GLU A 463 -24.61 23.09 20.23
N SER A 464 -24.48 23.91 19.17
CA SER A 464 -25.46 24.94 18.80
C SER A 464 -26.60 24.47 17.89
N VAL A 465 -26.79 23.15 17.70
CA VAL A 465 -27.80 22.58 16.77
C VAL A 465 -28.89 21.77 17.50
N THR A 466 -28.70 21.45 18.78
CA THR A 466 -29.63 20.63 19.58
C THR A 466 -30.68 21.40 20.38
N GLU A 467 -30.72 22.74 20.27
CA GLU A 467 -31.69 23.62 20.96
C GLU A 467 -32.61 24.43 20.01
N GLY A 468 -32.78 23.96 18.76
CA GLY A 468 -33.61 24.62 17.73
C GLY A 468 -34.91 23.89 17.44
#